data_AF-A0A8T0U0V2-F1
#
_entry.id   AF-A0A8T0U0V2-F1
#
_cell.length_a   1.000
_cell.length_b   1.000
_cell.length_c   1.000
_cell.angle_alpha   90.00
_cell.angle_beta   90.00
_cell.angle_gamma   90.00
#
_symmetry.space_group_name_H-M   'P 1'
#
loop_
_entity.id
_entity.type
_entity.pdbx_description
1 polymer ?
#
loop_
_entity_poly.entity_id
_entity_poly.type
_entity_poly.pdbx_seq_one_letter_code
_entity_poly.pdbx_strand_id
1 'polypeptide(L)'
;QSNAASQPHPHRPPLLRPRRARGPPPRRRCRHPTTRHPLRLHHAAPAHHLLVQPPPPPTPPAARRRAFQGPAHRPLHHHGPLQPTQALLGSSIPMEVEIKLRLPDAAAHRRLSSFLAPRLRRTHAQRNLFFDAAARTLAAATAALRVRLYGPDDRAPLRAVLALKRRPRIDAGVSRVEELEDPLDPALALACADDPARLGGVDSPILRLVAAEYGVGGGAAPFVCLGGFRNTRAVYELEDDGLVLELDETRFDFGTSYELECETAEPDRAKEVLERLLTVAGVPYEYSRSNKFACFMAGKLLP
;
A
#
# COMPACT_ATOMS: atom_id res chain seq x y z
N GLN A 1 -41.29 -20.75 -65.55
CA GLN A 1 -41.32 -22.18 -65.92
C GLN A 1 -39.88 -22.63 -66.13
N SER A 2 -39.27 -23.24 -65.11
CA SER A 2 -38.00 -24.00 -65.22
C SER A 2 -37.57 -24.54 -63.84
N ASN A 3 -37.28 -25.85 -63.84
CA ASN A 3 -36.36 -26.63 -62.99
C ASN A 3 -36.31 -26.38 -61.47
N ALA A 4 -36.93 -27.31 -60.72
CA ALA A 4 -36.60 -27.59 -59.32
C ALA A 4 -35.79 -28.89 -59.22
N ALA A 5 -34.61 -28.77 -58.62
CA ALA A 5 -33.61 -29.81 -58.45
C ALA A 5 -33.90 -30.76 -57.27
N SER A 6 -33.37 -31.97 -57.41
CA SER A 6 -33.43 -33.10 -56.47
C SER A 6 -32.86 -32.80 -55.08
N GLN A 7 -33.56 -33.25 -54.04
CA GLN A 7 -33.07 -33.29 -52.65
C GLN A 7 -32.30 -34.59 -52.37
N PRO A 8 -31.20 -34.58 -51.60
CA PRO A 8 -30.54 -35.79 -51.12
C PRO A 8 -31.02 -36.21 -49.71
N HIS A 9 -31.04 -37.53 -49.48
CA HIS A 9 -31.37 -38.20 -48.22
C HIS A 9 -30.37 -37.90 -47.09
N PRO A 10 -30.80 -37.94 -45.81
CA PRO A 10 -29.92 -37.70 -44.66
C PRO A 10 -29.12 -38.95 -44.26
N HIS A 11 -27.81 -38.75 -44.06
CA HIS A 11 -26.89 -39.74 -43.48
C HIS A 11 -27.16 -39.97 -41.99
N ARG A 12 -27.29 -41.24 -41.60
CA ARG A 12 -27.28 -41.70 -40.20
C ARG A 12 -25.87 -41.59 -39.60
N PRO A 13 -25.72 -41.12 -38.35
CA PRO A 13 -24.43 -41.15 -37.64
C PRO A 13 -24.15 -42.54 -37.03
N PRO A 14 -22.86 -42.94 -36.87
CA PRO A 14 -22.50 -44.22 -36.27
C PRO A 14 -22.61 -44.20 -34.73
N LEU A 15 -23.09 -45.32 -34.19
CA LEU A 15 -23.22 -45.60 -32.76
C LEU A 15 -21.86 -45.74 -32.07
N LEU A 16 -21.58 -44.88 -31.09
CA LEU A 16 -20.42 -44.94 -30.20
C LEU A 16 -20.58 -46.09 -29.18
N ARG A 17 -19.57 -46.97 -29.11
CA ARG A 17 -19.45 -48.02 -28.08
C ARG A 17 -19.05 -47.43 -26.72
N PRO A 18 -19.54 -47.96 -25.59
CA PRO A 18 -19.23 -47.44 -24.26
C PRO A 18 -17.80 -47.83 -23.82
N ARG A 19 -17.04 -46.84 -23.35
CA ARG A 19 -15.72 -47.01 -22.70
C ARG A 19 -15.90 -47.63 -21.32
N ARG A 20 -15.17 -48.73 -21.07
CA ARG A 20 -15.01 -49.35 -19.75
C ARG A 20 -14.33 -48.39 -18.77
N ALA A 21 -14.94 -48.21 -17.61
CA ALA A 21 -14.38 -47.47 -16.47
C ALA A 21 -13.13 -48.19 -15.94
N ARG A 22 -12.01 -47.46 -15.82
CA ARG A 22 -10.83 -47.90 -15.07
C ARG A 22 -11.01 -47.51 -13.61
N GLY A 23 -10.97 -48.49 -12.71
CA GLY A 23 -11.01 -48.29 -11.27
C GLY A 23 -9.74 -47.58 -10.72
N PRO A 24 -9.80 -47.09 -9.47
CA PRO A 24 -8.73 -46.30 -8.87
C PRO A 24 -7.54 -47.17 -8.44
N PRO A 25 -6.31 -46.63 -8.41
CA PRO A 25 -5.11 -47.36 -8.01
C PRO A 25 -5.03 -47.58 -6.49
N PRO A 26 -4.31 -48.61 -6.02
CA PRO A 26 -4.22 -48.95 -4.60
C PRO A 26 -3.35 -47.95 -3.80
N ARG A 27 -3.81 -47.65 -2.58
CA ARG A 27 -3.12 -46.81 -1.59
C ARG A 27 -1.82 -47.46 -1.12
N ARG A 28 -0.68 -46.80 -1.34
CA ARG A 28 0.61 -47.17 -0.73
C ARG A 28 0.60 -46.80 0.75
N ARG A 29 0.85 -47.82 1.60
CA ARG A 29 1.12 -47.66 3.03
C ARG A 29 2.54 -47.12 3.22
N CYS A 30 2.69 -45.92 3.76
CA CYS A 30 3.96 -45.42 4.27
C CYS A 30 4.27 -46.10 5.61
N ARG A 31 5.44 -46.76 5.68
CA ARG A 31 6.02 -47.31 6.89
C ARG A 31 6.75 -46.18 7.64
N HIS A 32 6.46 -46.01 8.92
CA HIS A 32 7.28 -45.24 9.85
C HIS A 32 8.53 -46.05 10.25
N PRO A 33 9.71 -45.43 10.34
CA PRO A 33 10.76 -45.88 11.22
C PRO A 33 10.78 -45.04 12.49
N THR A 34 10.54 -45.72 13.60
CA THR A 34 10.89 -45.31 14.97
C THR A 34 12.39 -45.48 15.19
N THR A 35 13.08 -44.41 15.56
CA THR A 35 14.34 -44.49 16.32
C THR A 35 14.40 -43.39 17.35
N ARG A 36 14.27 -43.79 18.61
CA ARG A 36 14.66 -43.04 19.81
C ARG A 36 16.18 -43.08 19.93
N HIS A 37 16.81 -41.94 20.26
CA HIS A 37 17.93 -41.91 21.20
C HIS A 37 17.96 -40.55 21.93
N PRO A 38 18.27 -40.54 23.24
CA PRO A 38 18.23 -39.34 24.06
C PRO A 38 19.60 -38.65 24.06
N LEU A 39 19.62 -37.33 23.88
CA LEU A 39 20.82 -36.53 24.17
C LEU A 39 20.62 -35.74 25.46
N ARG A 40 21.61 -35.93 26.33
CA ARG A 40 21.77 -35.42 27.68
C ARG A 40 21.65 -33.89 27.73
N LEU A 41 20.85 -33.42 28.69
CA LEU A 41 20.95 -32.08 29.26
C LEU A 41 22.25 -32.01 30.09
N HIS A 42 23.22 -31.21 29.64
CA HIS A 42 24.28 -30.71 30.49
C HIS A 42 23.88 -29.31 30.98
N HIS A 43 23.70 -29.20 32.29
CA HIS A 43 23.68 -27.94 33.03
C HIS A 43 25.01 -27.20 32.84
N ALA A 44 24.93 -25.97 32.35
CA ALA A 44 26.00 -24.98 32.49
C ALA A 44 25.45 -23.81 33.32
N ALA A 45 26.21 -23.46 34.37
CA ALA A 45 25.93 -22.44 35.36
C ALA A 45 25.95 -21.02 34.78
N PRO A 46 25.27 -20.04 35.41
CA PRO A 46 25.32 -18.65 34.98
C PRO A 46 26.65 -18.00 35.39
N ALA A 47 27.36 -17.46 34.41
CA ALA A 47 28.48 -16.57 34.64
C ALA A 47 27.94 -15.19 35.08
N HIS A 48 28.31 -14.77 36.29
CA HIS A 48 28.09 -13.42 36.80
C HIS A 48 28.92 -12.42 35.99
N HIS A 49 28.30 -11.69 35.07
CA HIS A 49 28.89 -10.48 34.51
C HIS A 49 28.74 -9.33 35.52
N LEU A 50 29.87 -8.96 36.13
CA LEU A 50 30.05 -7.72 36.88
C LEU A 50 29.81 -6.52 35.95
N LEU A 51 28.68 -5.84 36.14
CA LEU A 51 28.41 -4.51 35.60
C LEU A 51 29.29 -3.49 36.33
N VAL A 52 30.38 -3.08 35.69
CA VAL A 52 31.12 -1.86 36.09
C VAL A 52 30.27 -0.67 35.65
N GLN A 53 29.69 0.05 36.61
CA GLN A 53 29.02 1.32 36.34
C GLN A 53 30.06 2.41 36.02
N PRO A 54 29.83 3.25 35.00
CA PRO A 54 30.67 4.42 34.77
C PRO A 54 30.45 5.47 35.88
N PRO A 55 31.48 6.25 36.25
CA PRO A 55 31.36 7.28 37.28
C PRO A 55 30.42 8.43 36.82
N PRO A 56 29.75 9.10 37.78
CA PRO A 56 28.87 10.22 37.46
C PRO A 56 29.65 11.44 36.95
N PRO A 57 29.03 12.28 36.11
CA PRO A 57 29.67 13.50 35.60
C PRO A 57 29.88 14.54 36.71
N PRO A 58 30.91 15.40 36.59
CA PRO A 58 31.19 16.44 37.57
C PRO A 58 30.11 17.53 37.58
N THR A 59 29.72 17.94 38.80
CA THR A 59 28.82 19.06 39.07
C THR A 59 29.37 20.40 38.56
N PRO A 60 28.55 21.25 37.92
CA PRO A 60 28.97 22.59 37.51
C PRO A 60 29.13 23.53 38.73
N PRO A 61 30.05 24.51 38.67
CA PRO A 61 30.26 25.45 39.76
C PRO A 61 29.10 26.45 39.90
N ALA A 62 28.75 26.74 41.16
CA ALA A 62 27.75 27.71 41.55
C ALA A 62 28.18 29.14 41.17
N ALA A 63 27.51 29.72 40.16
CA ALA A 63 27.64 31.13 39.83
C ALA A 63 26.57 31.97 40.55
N ARG A 64 27.06 33.06 41.14
CA ARG A 64 26.41 33.94 42.11
C ARG A 64 25.19 34.67 41.55
N ARG A 65 24.15 34.74 42.40
CA ARG A 65 23.07 35.73 42.32
C ARG A 65 23.62 37.15 42.43
N ARG A 66 23.25 38.03 41.51
CA ARG A 66 23.11 39.47 41.78
C ARG A 66 21.73 39.93 41.32
N ALA A 67 21.02 40.55 42.26
CA ALA A 67 19.75 41.21 42.08
C ALA A 67 19.93 42.54 41.35
N PHE A 68 18.99 42.87 40.47
CA PHE A 68 18.67 44.26 40.14
C PHE A 68 17.13 44.38 40.05
N GLN A 69 16.61 45.34 40.83
CA GLN A 69 15.21 45.71 40.94
C GLN A 69 14.90 46.87 39.97
N GLY A 70 13.77 46.75 39.25
CA GLY A 70 12.83 47.82 38.80
C GLY A 70 13.32 49.03 37.98
N PRO A 71 12.42 49.80 37.31
CA PRO A 71 10.99 49.97 37.59
C PRO A 71 10.04 49.89 36.37
N ALA A 72 8.75 50.09 36.67
CA ALA A 72 7.53 49.89 35.88
C ALA A 72 7.22 50.92 34.78
N HIS A 73 6.43 50.53 33.76
CA HIS A 73 5.09 51.06 33.38
C HIS A 73 4.65 50.63 31.94
N ARG A 74 3.34 50.31 31.83
CA ARG A 74 2.43 50.01 30.69
C ARG A 74 2.58 50.84 29.37
N PRO A 75 1.77 50.61 28.29
CA PRO A 75 1.11 49.41 27.74
C PRO A 75 1.16 49.27 26.17
N LEU A 76 0.71 48.10 25.67
CA LEU A 76 0.02 47.83 24.39
C LEU A 76 0.56 48.41 23.06
N HIS A 77 1.15 47.54 22.23
CA HIS A 77 0.92 47.57 20.79
C HIS A 77 0.71 46.15 20.26
N HIS A 78 -0.40 45.99 19.53
CA HIS A 78 -0.73 44.83 18.72
C HIS A 78 0.43 44.45 17.79
N HIS A 79 1.02 43.28 17.98
CA HIS A 79 1.69 42.58 16.88
C HIS A 79 0.67 41.67 16.19
N GLY A 80 0.55 41.88 14.88
CA GLY A 80 -0.44 41.29 14.01
C GLY A 80 -0.38 39.76 13.91
N PRO A 81 -1.37 39.18 13.24
CA PRO A 81 -1.54 37.74 13.18
C PRO A 81 -0.35 37.09 12.47
N LEU A 82 0.18 36.04 13.10
CA LEU A 82 1.00 35.01 12.48
C LEU A 82 0.23 34.45 11.27
N GLN A 83 0.59 34.86 10.06
CA GLN A 83 0.24 34.11 8.86
C GLN A 83 1.43 33.27 8.42
N PRO A 84 1.35 31.95 8.62
CA PRO A 84 1.84 31.02 7.63
C PRO A 84 0.76 29.97 7.34
N THR A 85 -0.41 30.39 6.84
CA THR A 85 -1.46 29.46 6.37
C THR A 85 -1.90 29.71 4.94
N GLN A 86 -1.61 30.87 4.34
CA GLN A 86 -2.04 31.16 2.97
C GLN A 86 -1.13 30.56 1.88
N ALA A 87 0.13 30.22 2.17
CA ALA A 87 1.06 29.74 1.15
C ALA A 87 0.72 28.34 0.60
N LEU A 88 0.05 27.48 1.36
CA LEU A 88 -0.40 26.15 0.91
C LEU A 88 -1.82 26.16 0.32
N LEU A 89 -2.60 27.22 0.52
CA LEU A 89 -3.97 27.34 -0.01
C LEU A 89 -4.00 27.93 -1.43
N GLY A 90 -2.88 28.50 -1.92
CA GLY A 90 -2.78 29.14 -3.24
C GLY A 90 -2.18 28.28 -4.36
N SER A 91 -1.57 27.14 -4.03
CA SER A 91 -1.00 26.21 -5.00
C SER A 91 -1.95 25.04 -5.23
N SER A 92 -2.28 24.75 -6.48
CA SER A 92 -3.06 23.56 -6.83
C SER A 92 -2.33 22.31 -6.36
N ILE A 93 -3.01 21.43 -5.63
CA ILE A 93 -2.45 20.15 -5.20
C ILE A 93 -2.08 19.32 -6.44
N PRO A 94 -0.89 18.67 -6.47
CA PRO A 94 -0.46 17.88 -7.61
C PRO A 94 -1.49 16.81 -8.00
N MET A 95 -1.69 16.63 -9.30
CA MET A 95 -2.51 15.57 -9.86
C MET A 95 -1.58 14.41 -10.26
N GLU A 96 -1.66 13.29 -9.55
CA GLU A 96 -1.05 12.03 -9.95
C GLU A 96 -1.88 11.43 -11.09
N VAL A 97 -1.20 10.99 -12.15
CA VAL A 97 -1.81 10.33 -13.31
C VAL A 97 -1.09 9.02 -13.55
N GLU A 98 -1.84 7.92 -13.56
CA GLU A 98 -1.28 6.58 -13.62
C GLU A 98 -2.17 5.64 -14.45
N ILE A 99 -1.54 4.74 -15.20
CA ILE A 99 -2.23 3.61 -15.85
C ILE A 99 -2.43 2.51 -14.80
N LYS A 100 -3.61 1.91 -14.76
CA LYS A 100 -3.97 0.79 -13.87
C LYS A 100 -4.62 -0.34 -14.63
N LEU A 101 -3.89 -1.44 -14.73
CA LEU A 101 -4.33 -2.67 -15.36
C LEU A 101 -4.42 -3.76 -14.30
N ARG A 102 -5.55 -4.44 -14.26
CA ARG A 102 -5.77 -5.59 -13.38
C ARG A 102 -5.33 -6.86 -14.08
N LEU A 103 -4.57 -7.69 -13.38
CA LEU A 103 -4.26 -9.05 -13.81
C LEU A 103 -5.24 -10.03 -13.15
N PRO A 104 -5.70 -11.07 -13.86
CA PRO A 104 -6.79 -11.91 -13.36
C PRO A 104 -6.37 -12.80 -12.19
N ASP A 105 -5.11 -13.24 -12.13
CA ASP A 105 -4.65 -14.19 -11.13
C ASP A 105 -3.12 -14.18 -10.90
N ALA A 106 -2.69 -15.02 -9.96
CA ALA A 106 -1.28 -15.21 -9.61
C ALA A 106 -0.45 -15.77 -10.77
N ALA A 107 -1.03 -16.54 -11.70
CA ALA A 107 -0.31 -17.11 -12.82
C ALA A 107 0.01 -16.04 -13.87
N ALA A 108 -0.94 -15.15 -14.16
CA ALA A 108 -0.74 -13.96 -14.99
C ALA A 108 0.33 -13.05 -14.38
N HIS A 109 0.22 -12.75 -13.08
CA HIS A 109 1.23 -11.97 -12.35
C HIS A 109 2.63 -12.59 -12.43
N ARG A 110 2.77 -13.89 -12.12
CA ARG A 110 4.07 -14.59 -12.21
C ARG A 110 4.63 -14.60 -13.62
N ARG A 111 3.80 -14.81 -14.65
CA ARG A 111 4.22 -14.78 -16.05
C ARG A 111 4.81 -13.42 -16.40
N LEU A 112 4.12 -12.35 -16.05
CA LEU A 112 4.60 -10.99 -16.29
C LEU A 112 5.88 -10.68 -15.51
N SER A 113 5.93 -11.04 -14.23
CA SER A 113 7.13 -10.87 -13.40
C SER A 113 8.34 -11.60 -13.99
N SER A 114 8.18 -12.86 -14.43
CA SER A 114 9.25 -13.60 -15.11
C SER A 114 9.68 -12.95 -16.42
N PHE A 115 8.74 -12.43 -17.21
CA PHE A 115 9.04 -11.72 -18.46
C PHE A 115 9.82 -10.42 -18.21
N LEU A 116 9.48 -9.69 -17.15
CA LEU A 116 10.12 -8.43 -16.77
C LEU A 116 11.37 -8.60 -15.92
N ALA A 117 11.71 -9.80 -15.45
CA ALA A 117 12.80 -10.05 -14.51
C ALA A 117 14.15 -9.39 -14.87
N PRO A 118 14.59 -9.33 -16.15
CA PRO A 118 15.83 -8.63 -16.51
C PRO A 118 15.82 -7.12 -16.23
N ARG A 119 14.64 -6.52 -16.05
CA ARG A 119 14.41 -5.09 -15.84
C ARG A 119 14.07 -4.74 -14.40
N LEU A 120 14.12 -5.73 -13.49
CA LEU A 120 13.77 -5.52 -12.09
C LEU A 120 14.78 -4.59 -11.43
N ARG A 121 14.29 -3.51 -10.81
CA ARG A 121 15.12 -2.58 -10.04
C ARG A 121 15.07 -2.87 -8.56
N ARG A 122 13.89 -3.14 -8.01
CA ARG A 122 13.67 -3.32 -6.56
C ARG A 122 12.33 -3.98 -6.28
N THR A 123 12.24 -4.58 -5.10
CA THR A 123 10.98 -5.08 -4.54
C THR A 123 10.73 -4.46 -3.18
N HIS A 124 9.55 -3.90 -2.97
CA HIS A 124 9.13 -3.28 -1.73
C HIS A 124 8.05 -4.12 -1.06
N ALA A 125 8.24 -4.41 0.22
CA ALA A 125 7.17 -4.86 1.10
C ALA A 125 6.52 -3.63 1.74
N GLN A 126 5.21 -3.48 1.54
CA GLN A 126 4.43 -2.32 1.96
C GLN A 126 3.28 -2.77 2.86
N ARG A 127 3.01 -1.99 3.90
CA ARG A 127 1.78 -2.06 4.70
C ARG A 127 1.08 -0.71 4.63
N ASN A 128 -0.14 -0.70 4.10
CA ASN A 128 -0.94 0.51 3.96
C ASN A 128 -1.98 0.52 5.07
N LEU A 129 -1.94 1.53 5.94
CA LEU A 129 -2.91 1.78 7.01
C LEU A 129 -3.71 3.03 6.69
N PHE A 130 -5.01 3.02 6.98
CA PHE A 130 -5.90 4.14 6.68
C PHE A 130 -6.50 4.73 7.94
N PHE A 131 -6.66 6.05 7.94
CA PHE A 131 -7.16 6.81 9.08
C PHE A 131 -8.31 7.72 8.64
N ASP A 132 -9.31 7.87 9.50
CA ASP A 132 -10.47 8.74 9.31
C ASP A 132 -11.06 9.10 10.68
N ALA A 133 -12.11 9.91 10.74
CA ALA A 133 -12.96 10.02 11.91
C ALA A 133 -13.88 8.79 12.04
N ALA A 134 -14.43 8.55 13.23
CA ALA A 134 -15.42 7.49 13.45
C ALA A 134 -16.64 7.60 12.51
N ALA A 135 -17.01 8.83 12.13
CA ALA A 135 -18.08 9.12 11.19
C ALA A 135 -17.70 8.89 9.70
N ARG A 136 -16.46 8.47 9.42
CA ARG A 136 -15.92 8.25 8.07
C ARG A 136 -16.00 9.48 7.16
N THR A 137 -15.71 10.65 7.72
CA THR A 137 -15.85 11.95 7.06
C THR A 137 -14.98 12.05 5.81
N LEU A 138 -13.74 11.56 5.84
CA LEU A 138 -12.86 11.57 4.66
C LEU A 138 -13.40 10.65 3.57
N ALA A 139 -13.77 9.42 3.93
CA ALA A 139 -14.30 8.46 2.96
C ALA A 139 -15.60 8.98 2.30
N ALA A 140 -16.50 9.59 3.08
CA ALA A 140 -17.73 10.22 2.57
C ALA A 140 -17.43 11.35 1.57
N ALA A 141 -16.31 12.04 1.74
CA ALA A 141 -15.84 13.08 0.83
C ALA A 141 -14.91 12.56 -0.29
N THR A 142 -14.85 11.24 -0.53
CA THR A 142 -13.95 10.61 -1.51
C THR A 142 -12.46 10.96 -1.29
N ALA A 143 -12.05 11.05 -0.02
CA ALA A 143 -10.68 11.25 0.40
C ALA A 143 -10.19 10.05 1.21
N ALA A 144 -8.88 9.82 1.19
CA ALA A 144 -8.21 8.78 1.97
C ALA A 144 -6.93 9.31 2.57
N LEU A 145 -6.82 9.28 3.90
CA LEU A 145 -5.59 9.53 4.62
C LEU A 145 -4.91 8.18 4.89
N ARG A 146 -3.69 8.02 4.40
CA ARG A 146 -2.95 6.76 4.43
C ARG A 146 -1.58 6.95 5.07
N VAL A 147 -1.22 6.05 5.98
CA VAL A 147 0.17 5.83 6.37
C VAL A 147 0.66 4.57 5.68
N ARG A 148 1.70 4.69 4.87
CA ARG A 148 2.37 3.56 4.23
C ARG A 148 3.70 3.29 4.91
N LEU A 149 3.85 2.08 5.43
CA LEU A 149 5.09 1.56 6.00
C LEU A 149 5.83 0.72 4.96
N TYR A 150 7.15 0.85 4.91
CA TYR A 150 8.03 0.08 4.03
C TYR A 150 8.98 -0.79 4.86
N GLY A 151 9.09 -2.06 4.50
CA GLY A 151 10.03 -3.00 5.13
C GLY A 151 9.47 -4.41 5.21
N PRO A 152 10.34 -5.43 5.35
CA PRO A 152 9.90 -6.81 5.49
C PRO A 152 9.36 -7.13 6.90
N ASP A 153 9.74 -6.33 7.91
CA ASP A 153 9.29 -6.47 9.29
C ASP A 153 8.32 -5.34 9.65
N ASP A 154 7.11 -5.71 10.05
CA ASP A 154 6.08 -4.75 10.47
C ASP A 154 6.40 -4.04 11.78
N ARG A 155 7.30 -4.61 12.59
CA ARG A 155 7.67 -4.05 13.89
C ARG A 155 8.83 -3.06 13.78
N ALA A 156 9.51 -3.03 12.64
CA ALA A 156 10.66 -2.18 12.38
C ALA A 156 10.69 -1.71 10.90
N PRO A 157 9.68 -0.93 10.46
CA PRO A 157 9.67 -0.38 9.12
C PRO A 157 10.86 0.58 8.91
N LEU A 158 11.45 0.52 7.71
CA LEU A 158 12.61 1.32 7.32
C LEU A 158 12.22 2.75 6.91
N ARG A 159 10.98 2.93 6.44
CA ARG A 159 10.45 4.20 5.97
C ARG A 159 8.95 4.23 6.20
N ALA A 160 8.40 5.41 6.50
CA ALA A 160 6.97 5.66 6.48
C ALA A 160 6.64 6.90 5.64
N VAL A 161 5.47 6.89 5.02
CA VAL A 161 4.94 8.00 4.22
C VAL A 161 3.50 8.24 4.64
N LEU A 162 3.19 9.49 5.00
CA LEU A 162 1.82 9.96 5.14
C LEU A 162 1.35 10.48 3.78
N ALA A 163 0.17 10.06 3.34
CA ALA A 163 -0.40 10.49 2.08
C ALA A 163 -1.87 10.87 2.25
N LEU A 164 -2.29 11.97 1.63
CA LEU A 164 -3.69 12.32 1.45
C LEU A 164 -4.01 12.25 -0.04
N LYS A 165 -4.86 11.28 -0.40
CA LYS A 165 -5.41 11.15 -1.76
C LYS A 165 -6.85 11.66 -1.78
N ARG A 166 -7.23 12.45 -2.77
CA ARG A 166 -8.57 13.06 -2.87
C ARG A 166 -9.14 13.03 -4.28
N ARG A 167 -10.47 12.99 -4.36
CA ARG A 167 -11.24 13.07 -5.61
C ARG A 167 -10.74 12.10 -6.69
N PRO A 168 -10.45 10.83 -6.35
CA PRO A 168 -9.94 9.89 -7.32
C PRO A 168 -10.95 9.68 -8.44
N ARG A 169 -10.46 9.62 -9.68
CA ARG A 169 -11.24 9.26 -10.86
C ARG A 169 -10.49 8.19 -11.61
N ILE A 170 -11.19 7.15 -12.02
CA ILE A 170 -10.63 6.09 -12.86
C ILE A 170 -11.56 5.89 -14.04
N ASP A 171 -11.01 6.02 -15.24
CA ASP A 171 -11.73 5.82 -16.49
C ASP A 171 -10.82 5.15 -17.51
N ALA A 172 -11.33 4.12 -18.18
CA ALA A 172 -10.62 3.33 -19.18
C ALA A 172 -9.17 2.92 -18.78
N GLY A 173 -8.96 2.59 -17.50
CA GLY A 173 -7.65 2.19 -16.97
C GLY A 173 -6.69 3.33 -16.66
N VAL A 174 -7.14 4.59 -16.73
CA VAL A 174 -6.35 5.76 -16.33
C VAL A 174 -6.91 6.32 -15.04
N SER A 175 -6.11 6.27 -13.98
CA SER A 175 -6.40 6.85 -12.66
C SER A 175 -5.82 8.26 -12.58
N ARG A 176 -6.62 9.17 -12.04
CA ARG A 176 -6.25 10.57 -11.76
C ARG A 176 -6.66 10.89 -10.33
N VAL A 177 -5.73 11.37 -9.53
CA VAL A 177 -5.99 11.66 -8.12
C VAL A 177 -5.16 12.85 -7.65
N GLU A 178 -5.77 13.73 -6.85
CA GLU A 178 -5.00 14.74 -6.13
C GLU A 178 -4.25 14.05 -5.00
N GLU A 179 -2.92 14.14 -4.98
CA GLU A 179 -2.11 13.51 -3.93
C GLU A 179 -1.10 14.49 -3.32
N LEU A 180 -1.04 14.46 -1.99
CA LEU A 180 0.07 14.98 -1.21
C LEU A 180 0.71 13.82 -0.47
N GLU A 181 2.04 13.75 -0.51
CA GLU A 181 2.83 12.84 0.30
C GLU A 181 3.82 13.64 1.16
N ASP A 182 4.04 13.16 2.38
CA ASP A 182 4.97 13.73 3.36
C ASP A 182 5.69 12.57 4.07
N PRO A 183 7.03 12.59 4.21
CA PRO A 183 7.73 11.61 5.02
C PRO A 183 7.20 11.60 6.45
N LEU A 184 7.06 10.41 7.03
CA LEU A 184 6.71 10.24 8.43
C LEU A 184 7.80 9.43 9.13
N ASP A 185 8.13 9.78 10.37
CA ASP A 185 9.02 8.97 11.18
C ASP A 185 8.43 7.56 11.37
N PRO A 186 9.18 6.48 11.07
CA PRO A 186 8.64 5.13 11.15
C PRO A 186 8.17 4.71 12.55
N ALA A 187 8.84 5.16 13.62
CA ALA A 187 8.45 4.84 14.99
C ALA A 187 7.16 5.57 15.39
N LEU A 188 7.02 6.84 14.99
CA LEU A 188 5.78 7.60 15.12
C LEU A 188 4.64 6.98 14.32
N ALA A 189 4.89 6.53 13.10
CA ALA A 189 3.90 5.87 12.25
C ALA A 189 3.35 4.59 12.90
N LEU A 190 4.22 3.78 13.52
CA LEU A 190 3.82 2.62 14.32
C LEU A 190 3.01 3.02 15.55
N ALA A 191 3.48 4.04 16.29
CA ALA A 191 2.77 4.54 17.46
C ALA A 191 1.36 5.05 17.10
N CYS A 192 1.19 5.66 15.92
CA CYS A 192 -0.13 6.08 15.42
C CYS A 192 -1.01 4.90 15.03
N ALA A 193 -0.44 3.77 14.60
CA ALA A 193 -1.22 2.56 14.33
C ALA A 193 -1.82 1.97 15.61
N ASP A 194 -1.07 2.02 16.71
CA ASP A 194 -1.51 1.53 18.03
C ASP A 194 -2.42 2.53 18.75
N ASP A 195 -2.12 3.83 18.63
CA ASP A 195 -2.85 4.95 19.22
C ASP A 195 -3.12 6.03 18.16
N PRO A 196 -4.24 5.93 17.41
CA PRO A 196 -4.55 6.81 16.30
C PRO A 196 -4.67 8.29 16.68
N ALA A 197 -4.95 8.60 17.94
CA ALA A 197 -5.03 9.99 18.41
C ALA A 197 -3.67 10.71 18.29
N ARG A 198 -2.56 9.98 18.34
CA ARG A 198 -1.20 10.55 18.16
C ARG A 198 -1.02 11.17 16.79
N LEU A 199 -1.72 10.69 15.77
CA LEU A 199 -1.65 11.26 14.44
C LEU A 199 -2.09 12.72 14.44
N GLY A 200 -3.07 13.10 15.25
CA GLY A 200 -3.53 14.50 15.38
C GLY A 200 -2.50 15.46 15.99
N GLY A 201 -1.47 14.93 16.67
CA GLY A 201 -0.38 15.72 17.25
C GLY A 201 0.83 15.88 16.34
N VAL A 202 0.83 15.28 15.14
CA VAL A 202 1.95 15.34 14.21
C VAL A 202 1.91 16.67 13.45
N ASP A 203 3.03 17.39 13.46
CA ASP A 203 3.18 18.61 12.69
C ASP A 203 3.42 18.30 11.21
N SER A 204 2.34 18.14 10.44
CA SER A 204 2.39 17.91 9.00
C SER A 204 1.44 18.85 8.26
N PRO A 205 1.85 19.45 7.12
CA PRO A 205 0.95 20.23 6.27
C PRO A 205 -0.27 19.44 5.81
N ILE A 206 -0.13 18.12 5.58
CA ILE A 206 -1.24 17.25 5.20
C ILE A 206 -2.30 17.20 6.32
N LEU A 207 -1.88 17.04 7.57
CA LEU A 207 -2.81 16.93 8.70
C LEU A 207 -3.48 18.25 9.01
N ARG A 208 -2.76 19.38 8.88
CA ARG A 208 -3.35 20.71 8.97
C ARG A 208 -4.42 20.92 7.90
N LEU A 209 -4.18 20.46 6.67
CA LEU A 209 -5.15 20.49 5.59
C LEU A 209 -6.37 19.61 5.89
N VAL A 210 -6.14 18.39 6.39
CA VAL A 210 -7.23 17.47 6.79
C VAL A 210 -8.12 18.10 7.86
N ALA A 211 -7.53 18.70 8.88
CA ALA A 211 -8.27 19.39 9.93
C ALA A 211 -9.03 20.60 9.39
N ALA A 212 -8.40 21.42 8.53
CA ALA A 212 -9.01 22.63 8.00
C ALA A 212 -10.17 22.35 7.02
N GLU A 213 -10.03 21.37 6.13
CA GLU A 213 -11.04 21.09 5.10
C GLU A 213 -12.13 20.12 5.55
N TYR A 214 -11.80 19.15 6.42
CA TYR A 214 -12.72 18.07 6.79
C TYR A 214 -13.11 18.08 8.26
N GLY A 215 -12.47 18.91 9.09
CA GLY A 215 -12.72 18.94 10.53
C GLY A 215 -12.28 17.66 11.25
N VAL A 216 -11.37 16.87 10.66
CA VAL A 216 -10.90 15.58 11.22
C VAL A 216 -9.53 15.75 11.89
N GLY A 217 -9.29 15.04 12.99
CA GLY A 217 -8.00 14.98 13.68
C GLY A 217 -7.90 15.87 14.93
N GLY A 218 -8.93 16.66 15.23
CA GLY A 218 -9.05 17.43 16.48
C GLY A 218 -9.86 16.69 17.55
N GLY A 219 -9.99 17.29 18.74
CA GLY A 219 -10.68 16.66 19.89
C GLY A 219 -12.14 16.28 19.64
N ALA A 220 -12.86 17.01 18.77
CA ALA A 220 -14.26 16.72 18.43
C ALA A 220 -14.42 15.56 17.42
N ALA A 221 -13.38 15.27 16.63
CA ALA A 221 -13.38 14.22 15.61
C ALA A 221 -12.00 13.57 15.53
N PRO A 222 -11.58 12.85 16.60
CA PRO A 222 -10.27 12.24 16.64
C PRO A 222 -10.13 11.18 15.55
N PHE A 223 -8.90 10.94 15.12
CA PHE A 223 -8.60 9.86 14.19
C PHE A 223 -8.91 8.50 14.82
N VAL A 224 -9.40 7.60 13.98
CA VAL A 224 -9.42 6.15 14.20
C VAL A 224 -8.62 5.47 13.09
N CYS A 225 -7.96 4.36 13.42
CA CYS A 225 -7.35 3.50 12.42
C CYS A 225 -8.43 2.57 11.85
N LEU A 226 -8.64 2.64 10.54
CA LEU A 226 -9.59 1.79 9.83
C LEU A 226 -9.03 0.37 9.60
N GLY A 227 -7.75 0.16 9.88
CA GLY A 227 -7.00 -1.01 9.45
C GLY A 227 -6.33 -0.78 8.11
N GLY A 228 -6.08 -1.85 7.36
CA GLY A 228 -5.31 -1.76 6.14
C GLY A 228 -5.04 -3.09 5.46
N PHE A 229 -4.07 -3.07 4.55
CA PHE A 229 -3.68 -4.24 3.76
C PHE A 229 -2.19 -4.22 3.42
N ARG A 230 -1.68 -5.36 2.96
CA ARG A 230 -0.29 -5.51 2.52
C ARG A 230 -0.19 -5.44 1.02
N ASN A 231 0.94 -4.92 0.54
CA ASN A 231 1.27 -4.93 -0.87
C ASN A 231 2.74 -5.31 -1.05
N THR A 232 3.01 -6.22 -1.97
CA THR A 232 4.36 -6.45 -2.48
C THR A 232 4.46 -5.80 -3.84
N ARG A 233 5.36 -4.82 -3.99
CA ARG A 233 5.53 -4.05 -5.22
C ARG A 233 6.89 -4.35 -5.83
N ALA A 234 6.91 -4.91 -7.02
CA ALA A 234 8.11 -5.02 -7.84
C ALA A 234 8.17 -3.84 -8.82
N VAL A 235 9.29 -3.12 -8.84
CA VAL A 235 9.49 -1.96 -9.70
C VAL A 235 10.44 -2.32 -10.83
N TYR A 236 10.03 -2.06 -12.06
CA TYR A 236 10.79 -2.32 -13.28
C TYR A 236 10.97 -1.04 -14.08
N GLU A 237 12.04 -0.97 -14.87
CA GLU A 237 12.33 0.17 -15.75
C GLU A 237 12.37 -0.29 -17.21
N LEU A 238 11.53 0.32 -18.04
CA LEU A 238 11.56 0.16 -19.49
C LEU A 238 12.40 1.29 -20.08
N GLU A 239 13.72 1.12 -20.11
CA GLU A 239 14.67 2.16 -20.53
C GLU A 239 14.36 2.70 -21.93
N ASP A 240 13.99 1.83 -22.88
CA ASP A 240 13.68 2.22 -24.27
C ASP A 240 12.45 3.14 -24.38
N ASP A 241 11.52 3.04 -23.43
CA ASP A 241 10.28 3.82 -23.40
C ASP A 241 10.32 4.97 -22.37
N GLY A 242 11.30 4.95 -21.45
CA GLY A 242 11.39 5.87 -20.32
C GLY A 242 10.29 5.66 -19.28
N LEU A 243 9.75 4.44 -19.14
CA LEU A 243 8.64 4.13 -18.23
C LEU A 243 9.10 3.36 -17.00
N VAL A 244 8.49 3.66 -15.85
CA VAL A 244 8.65 2.90 -14.61
C VAL A 244 7.37 2.13 -14.33
N LEU A 245 7.48 0.80 -14.29
CA LEU A 245 6.36 -0.08 -14.03
C LEU A 245 6.35 -0.52 -12.58
N GLU A 246 5.17 -0.56 -11.98
CA GLU A 246 4.94 -1.09 -10.65
C GLU A 246 4.00 -2.30 -10.75
N LEU A 247 4.54 -3.50 -10.53
CA LEU A 247 3.76 -4.73 -10.49
C LEU A 247 3.44 -5.06 -9.03
N ASP A 248 2.15 -5.04 -8.72
CA ASP A 248 1.62 -5.19 -7.38
C ASP A 248 0.97 -6.55 -7.15
N GLU A 249 1.30 -7.14 -6.01
CA GLU A 249 0.53 -8.19 -5.35
C GLU A 249 -0.04 -7.64 -4.04
N THR A 250 -1.33 -7.28 -4.06
CA THR A 250 -2.02 -6.72 -2.90
C THR A 250 -2.81 -7.79 -2.17
N ARG A 251 -2.51 -7.98 -0.88
CA ARG A 251 -3.14 -8.99 -0.02
C ARG A 251 -4.08 -8.31 0.96
N PHE A 252 -5.37 -8.55 0.78
CA PHE A 252 -6.45 -8.22 1.70
C PHE A 252 -6.87 -9.47 2.49
N ASP A 253 -7.65 -9.29 3.56
CA ASP A 253 -8.19 -10.43 4.32
C ASP A 253 -9.19 -11.27 3.52
N PHE A 254 -9.83 -10.66 2.51
CA PHE A 254 -10.83 -11.29 1.64
C PHE A 254 -10.27 -11.79 0.30
N GLY A 255 -8.96 -11.69 0.07
CA GLY A 255 -8.31 -12.19 -1.14
C GLY A 255 -7.13 -11.35 -1.62
N THR A 256 -6.53 -11.79 -2.72
CA THR A 256 -5.37 -11.13 -3.33
C THR A 256 -5.75 -10.54 -4.68
N SER A 257 -5.38 -9.28 -4.93
CA SER A 257 -5.45 -8.65 -6.26
C SER A 257 -4.05 -8.46 -6.84
N TYR A 258 -3.99 -8.42 -8.16
CA TYR A 258 -2.76 -8.22 -8.91
C TYR A 258 -2.96 -7.09 -9.90
N GLU A 259 -2.07 -6.11 -9.88
CA GLU A 259 -2.19 -4.91 -10.72
C GLU A 259 -0.84 -4.53 -11.33
N LEU A 260 -0.87 -4.01 -12.55
CA LEU A 260 0.26 -3.33 -13.18
C LEU A 260 -0.08 -1.84 -13.23
N GLU A 261 0.76 -1.02 -12.60
CA GLU A 261 0.64 0.43 -12.56
C GLU A 261 1.82 1.10 -13.28
N CYS A 262 1.58 2.28 -13.86
CA CYS A 262 2.62 3.14 -14.44
C CYS A 262 2.20 4.61 -14.30
N GLU A 263 2.87 5.35 -13.44
CA GLU A 263 2.72 6.81 -13.34
C GLU A 263 3.31 7.48 -14.58
N THR A 264 2.63 8.46 -15.16
CA THR A 264 3.06 9.12 -16.40
C THR A 264 2.35 10.46 -16.65
N ALA A 265 3.05 11.39 -17.30
CA ALA A 265 2.45 12.59 -17.86
C ALA A 265 1.76 12.34 -19.22
N GLU A 266 2.06 11.20 -19.87
CA GLU A 266 1.57 10.81 -21.20
C GLU A 266 0.76 9.50 -21.12
N PRO A 267 -0.47 9.52 -20.56
CA PRO A 267 -1.23 8.30 -20.28
C PRO A 267 -1.56 7.49 -21.54
N ASP A 268 -1.90 8.13 -22.65
CA ASP A 268 -2.27 7.42 -23.88
C ASP A 268 -1.08 6.64 -24.45
N ARG A 269 0.09 7.28 -24.54
CA ARG A 269 1.34 6.64 -24.97
C ARG A 269 1.74 5.48 -24.04
N ALA A 270 1.76 5.72 -22.73
CA ALA A 270 2.16 4.69 -21.78
C ALA A 270 1.20 3.49 -21.83
N LYS A 271 -0.10 3.75 -21.92
CA LYS A 271 -1.11 2.72 -22.05
C LYS A 271 -0.86 1.84 -23.27
N GLU A 272 -0.64 2.41 -24.44
CA GLU A 272 -0.31 1.63 -25.65
C GLU A 272 0.94 0.76 -25.47
N VAL A 273 1.99 1.28 -24.81
CA VAL A 273 3.21 0.51 -24.51
C VAL A 273 2.90 -0.67 -23.59
N LEU A 274 2.15 -0.45 -22.50
CA LEU A 274 1.78 -1.49 -21.54
C LEU A 274 0.91 -2.58 -22.17
N GLU A 275 -0.05 -2.21 -23.03
CA GLU A 275 -0.92 -3.17 -23.72
C GLU A 275 -0.15 -4.07 -24.70
N ARG A 276 0.77 -3.47 -25.48
CA ARG A 276 1.68 -4.24 -26.34
C ARG A 276 2.56 -5.17 -25.52
N LEU A 277 3.11 -4.68 -24.42
CA LEU A 277 3.95 -5.48 -23.52
C LEU A 277 3.20 -6.69 -22.97
N LEU A 278 1.98 -6.49 -22.47
CA LEU A 278 1.13 -7.58 -21.95
C LEU A 278 0.76 -8.58 -23.05
N THR A 279 0.49 -8.10 -24.26
CA THR A 279 0.23 -8.95 -25.44
C THR A 279 1.43 -9.83 -25.77
N VAL A 280 2.63 -9.25 -25.86
CA VAL A 280 3.88 -9.99 -26.13
C VAL A 280 4.19 -10.99 -25.02
N ALA A 281 3.96 -10.62 -23.76
CA ALA A 281 4.14 -11.50 -22.61
C ALA A 281 3.07 -12.61 -22.52
N GLY A 282 2.01 -12.55 -23.33
CA GLY A 282 0.88 -13.48 -23.27
C GLY A 282 0.13 -13.39 -21.93
N VAL A 283 -0.02 -12.19 -21.40
CA VAL A 283 -0.63 -11.91 -20.09
C VAL A 283 -1.99 -11.24 -20.31
N PRO A 284 -3.11 -11.91 -19.95
CA PRO A 284 -4.43 -11.28 -19.98
C PRO A 284 -4.54 -10.19 -18.92
N TYR A 285 -5.32 -9.15 -19.21
CA TYR A 285 -5.58 -8.04 -18.29
C TYR A 285 -6.97 -7.44 -18.53
N GLU A 286 -7.42 -6.65 -17.55
CA GLU A 286 -8.57 -5.75 -17.67
C GLU A 286 -8.16 -4.35 -17.21
N TYR A 287 -8.91 -3.32 -17.61
CA TYR A 287 -8.74 -1.99 -17.00
C TYR A 287 -9.32 -2.00 -15.59
N SER A 288 -8.52 -1.59 -14.60
CA SER A 288 -9.03 -1.42 -13.23
C SER A 288 -10.16 -0.38 -13.23
N ARG A 289 -11.25 -0.67 -12.52
CA ARG A 289 -12.38 0.26 -12.35
C ARG A 289 -12.51 0.79 -10.92
N SER A 290 -11.68 0.29 -10.03
CA SER A 290 -11.63 0.63 -8.62
C SER A 290 -10.18 0.72 -8.17
N ASN A 291 -9.90 1.55 -7.16
CA ASN A 291 -8.60 1.57 -6.52
C ASN A 291 -8.54 0.60 -5.32
N LYS A 292 -7.33 0.27 -4.86
CA LYS A 292 -7.10 -0.65 -3.73
C LYS A 292 -7.83 -0.23 -2.44
N PHE A 293 -7.98 1.07 -2.17
CA PHE A 293 -8.72 1.57 -1.01
C PHE A 293 -10.23 1.31 -1.14
N ALA A 294 -10.80 1.46 -2.33
CA ALA A 294 -12.20 1.12 -2.59
C ALA A 294 -12.45 -0.38 -2.38
N CYS A 295 -11.55 -1.27 -2.84
CA CYS A 295 -11.63 -2.71 -2.55
C CYS A 295 -11.59 -2.98 -1.03
N PHE A 296 -10.64 -2.35 -0.32
CA PHE A 296 -10.50 -2.47 1.13
C PHE A 296 -11.78 -2.07 1.86
N MET A 297 -12.33 -0.89 1.57
CA MET A 297 -13.55 -0.39 2.20
C MET A 297 -14.78 -1.23 1.86
N ALA A 298 -14.83 -1.84 0.68
CA ALA A 298 -15.91 -2.73 0.25
C ALA A 298 -15.84 -4.13 0.87
N GLY A 299 -14.70 -4.52 1.46
CA GLY A 299 -14.52 -5.86 2.03
C GLY A 299 -14.55 -6.99 0.99
N LYS A 300 -14.30 -6.67 -0.29
CA LYS A 300 -14.30 -7.62 -1.41
C LYS A 300 -13.45 -7.11 -2.57
N LEU A 301 -13.04 -8.02 -3.44
CA LEU A 301 -12.38 -7.67 -4.70
C LEU A 301 -13.40 -7.03 -5.65
N LEU A 302 -13.24 -5.74 -5.92
CA LEU A 302 -14.01 -5.03 -6.94
C LEU A 302 -13.39 -5.24 -8.32
N PRO A 303 -14.16 -5.07 -9.41
CA PRO A 303 -13.67 -5.08 -10.79
C PRO A 303 -12.48 -4.16 -11.03
#